data_AF-A0A6J4XP83-F1
#
_entry.id   AF-A0A6J4XP83-F1
#
_cell.length_a   1.000
_cell.length_b   1.000
_cell.length_c   1.000
_cell.angle_alpha   90.00
_cell.angle_beta   90.00
_cell.angle_gamma   90.00
#
_symmetry.space_group_name_H-M   'P 1'
#
loop_
_entity.id
_entity.type
_entity.pdbx_description
1 polymer ?
#
loop_
_entity_poly.entity_id
_entity_poly.type
_entity_poly.pdbx_seq_one_letter_code
_entity_poly.pdbx_strand_id
1 'polypeptide(L)'
;MRFSGICRKGFPIFLLSFFLICIVLPQSAIGASDESGGGVVVVPDSSVLIQIFNFIFLIWVLNTLLYRPIRKILAQRKEKISGLELSIESSDKDALAKDEAFSAGLKEARTKGFKEKEALVQQASEEEKKIIADINSKAQAELADIRDQIKNEATVARESLQKEVDSFASQICQKILGRAV
;
A
#
# COMPACT_ATOMS: atom_id res chain seq x y z
N MET A 1 22.21 11.07 -15.14
CA MET A 1 21.99 11.16 -16.61
C MET A 1 22.33 12.58 -17.05
N ARG A 2 23.59 12.92 -17.38
CA ARG A 2 24.27 12.73 -18.68
C ARG A 2 23.29 12.83 -19.86
N PHE A 3 23.33 13.93 -20.62
CA PHE A 3 23.49 13.92 -22.09
C PHE A 3 23.41 15.34 -22.70
N SER A 4 24.41 15.64 -23.53
CA SER A 4 24.39 16.51 -24.72
C SER A 4 24.18 18.02 -24.54
N GLY A 5 25.08 18.90 -24.95
CA GLY A 5 26.30 18.77 -25.77
C GLY A 5 26.83 20.19 -25.98
N ILE A 6 28.07 20.50 -25.60
CA ILE A 6 29.32 20.29 -26.37
C ILE A 6 29.43 21.12 -27.66
N CYS A 7 28.33 21.62 -28.27
CA CYS A 7 28.42 22.40 -29.52
C CYS A 7 28.34 23.92 -29.34
N ARG A 8 28.40 24.43 -28.10
CA ARG A 8 28.18 25.87 -27.84
C ARG A 8 29.44 26.73 -27.94
N LYS A 9 30.64 26.15 -28.01
CA LYS A 9 31.88 26.94 -27.99
C LYS A 9 32.41 27.25 -29.41
N GLY A 10 32.37 26.30 -30.35
CA GLY A 10 32.98 26.50 -31.67
C GLY A 10 32.23 27.49 -32.58
N PHE A 11 30.91 27.37 -32.69
CA PHE A 11 30.09 28.18 -33.60
C PHE A 11 30.07 29.70 -33.29
N PRO A 12 29.91 30.15 -32.02
CA PRO A 12 30.05 31.58 -31.71
C PRO A 12 31.47 32.11 -31.91
N ILE A 13 32.49 31.30 -31.66
CA ILE A 13 33.89 31.70 -31.87
C ILE A 13 34.17 31.88 -33.36
N PHE A 14 33.64 31.00 -34.22
CA PHE A 14 33.74 31.12 -35.68
C PHE A 14 32.96 32.32 -36.24
N LEU A 15 31.81 32.63 -35.64
CA LEU A 15 30.99 33.79 -36.01
C LEU A 15 31.60 35.11 -35.54
N LEU A 16 32.15 35.15 -34.32
CA LEU A 16 32.91 36.30 -33.81
C LEU A 16 34.19 36.52 -34.60
N SER A 17 34.90 35.44 -34.97
CA SER A 17 36.09 35.57 -35.81
C SER A 17 35.74 36.04 -37.22
N PHE A 18 34.64 35.55 -37.81
CA PHE A 18 34.17 36.03 -39.12
C PHE A 18 33.73 37.50 -39.05
N PHE A 19 33.02 37.89 -37.99
CA PHE A 19 32.64 39.28 -37.74
C PHE A 19 33.86 40.20 -37.53
N LEU A 20 34.86 39.75 -36.77
CA LEU A 20 36.11 40.46 -36.53
C LEU A 20 36.95 40.56 -37.83
N ILE A 21 36.97 39.51 -38.65
CA ILE A 21 37.57 39.52 -40.00
C ILE A 21 36.83 40.50 -40.92
N CYS A 22 35.49 40.54 -40.91
CA CYS A 22 34.71 41.49 -41.70
C CYS A 22 34.86 42.96 -41.23
N ILE A 23 35.19 43.20 -39.96
CA ILE A 23 35.51 44.54 -39.42
C ILE A 23 36.96 44.94 -39.74
N VAL A 24 37.90 43.99 -39.74
CA VAL A 24 39.33 44.25 -39.98
C VAL A 24 39.68 44.32 -41.48
N LEU A 25 39.00 43.57 -42.35
CA LEU A 25 39.20 43.60 -43.81
C LEU A 25 39.03 44.99 -44.47
N PRO A 26 38.07 45.86 -44.08
CA PRO A 26 38.05 47.22 -44.60
C PRO A 26 39.21 48.08 -44.09
N GLN A 27 39.83 47.79 -42.93
CA GLN A 27 41.00 48.56 -42.46
C GLN A 27 42.26 48.30 -43.29
N SER A 28 42.43 47.10 -43.87
CA SER A 28 43.57 46.79 -44.74
C SER A 28 43.35 47.17 -46.21
N ALA A 29 42.13 47.56 -46.60
CA ALA A 29 41.83 48.14 -47.92
C ALA A 29 41.83 49.68 -47.91
N ILE A 30 41.98 50.34 -46.75
CA ILE A 30 42.24 51.78 -46.64
C ILE A 30 43.75 51.98 -46.81
N GLY A 31 44.19 51.75 -48.04
CA GLY A 31 45.56 51.91 -48.51
C GLY A 31 45.56 52.48 -49.92
N ALA A 32 44.69 53.45 -50.20
CA ALA A 32 44.81 54.40 -51.30
C ALA A 32 43.94 55.62 -50.96
N SER A 33 44.58 56.78 -50.98
CA SER A 33 44.04 58.09 -50.69
C SER A 33 42.81 58.44 -51.52
N ASP A 34 41.82 59.12 -50.92
CA ASP A 34 41.59 60.52 -51.25
C ASP A 34 40.83 61.27 -50.12
N GLU A 35 41.50 62.33 -49.70
CA GLU A 35 41.12 63.62 -49.12
C GLU A 35 39.69 63.88 -48.60
N SER A 36 39.67 64.48 -47.39
CA SER A 36 39.10 65.80 -47.09
C SER A 36 37.89 66.31 -47.90
N GLY A 37 36.81 66.63 -47.20
CA GLY A 37 35.86 67.64 -47.67
C GLY A 37 34.43 67.38 -47.26
N GLY A 38 33.88 68.27 -46.42
CA GLY A 38 32.45 68.31 -46.15
C GLY A 38 31.66 68.57 -47.43
N GLY A 39 30.66 67.73 -47.71
CA GLY A 39 29.73 67.96 -48.81
C GLY A 39 28.96 66.71 -49.24
N VAL A 40 27.72 66.61 -48.77
CA VAL A 40 26.59 65.82 -49.31
C VAL A 40 26.92 64.45 -49.93
N VAL A 41 26.84 63.42 -49.09
CA VAL A 41 26.83 61.99 -49.42
C VAL A 41 25.57 61.58 -50.19
N VAL A 42 25.66 61.36 -51.51
CA VAL A 42 24.58 60.74 -52.32
C VAL A 42 25.11 59.78 -53.42
N VAL A 43 26.22 59.07 -53.17
CA VAL A 43 26.59 57.92 -54.00
C VAL A 43 26.62 56.69 -53.09
N PRO A 44 25.83 55.64 -53.36
CA PRO A 44 25.85 54.44 -52.54
C PRO A 44 27.14 53.66 -52.87
N ASP A 45 28.20 53.96 -52.14
CA ASP A 45 29.41 53.15 -52.15
C ASP A 45 29.07 51.72 -51.72
N SER A 46 29.75 50.74 -52.31
CA SER A 46 29.56 49.29 -52.06
C SER A 46 29.62 48.90 -50.58
N SER A 47 30.11 49.78 -49.70
CA SER A 47 30.11 49.66 -48.25
C SER A 47 28.70 49.49 -47.64
N VAL A 48 27.67 50.13 -48.19
CA VAL A 48 26.29 50.03 -47.65
C VAL A 48 25.71 48.63 -47.85
N LEU A 49 25.98 48.00 -48.99
CA LEU A 49 25.59 46.61 -49.26
C LEU A 49 26.29 45.63 -48.31
N ILE A 50 27.59 45.86 -48.04
CA ILE A 50 28.34 45.11 -47.03
C ILE A 50 27.75 45.30 -45.62
N GLN A 51 27.34 46.52 -45.25
CA GLN A 51 26.73 46.80 -43.95
C GLN A 51 25.36 46.12 -43.79
N ILE A 52 24.52 46.12 -44.83
CA ILE A 52 23.24 45.41 -44.86
C ILE A 52 23.46 43.90 -44.70
N PHE A 53 24.44 43.34 -45.41
CA PHE A 53 24.78 41.92 -45.28
C PHE A 53 25.27 41.58 -43.88
N ASN A 54 26.09 42.45 -43.26
CA ASN A 54 26.54 42.29 -41.88
C ASN A 54 25.38 42.31 -40.88
N PHE A 55 24.41 43.21 -41.06
CA PHE A 55 23.23 43.29 -40.20
C PHE A 55 22.34 42.04 -40.31
N ILE A 56 22.12 41.55 -41.53
CA ILE A 56 21.39 40.30 -41.79
C ILE A 56 22.12 39.11 -41.17
N PHE A 57 23.44 39.05 -41.32
CA PHE A 57 24.28 38.05 -40.70
C PHE A 57 24.16 38.10 -39.16
N LEU A 58 24.22 39.28 -38.55
CA LEU A 58 24.05 39.46 -37.11
C LEU A 58 22.68 38.95 -36.61
N ILE A 59 21.59 39.25 -37.31
CA ILE A 59 20.26 38.73 -36.99
C ILE A 59 20.23 37.20 -37.06
N TRP A 60 20.83 36.62 -38.11
CA TRP A 60 20.90 35.17 -38.27
C TRP A 60 21.71 34.50 -37.15
N VAL A 61 22.82 35.12 -36.76
CA VAL A 61 23.64 34.70 -35.62
C VAL A 61 22.85 34.77 -34.32
N LEU A 62 22.19 35.89 -34.04
CA LEU A 62 21.45 36.10 -32.80
C LEU A 62 20.27 35.14 -32.67
N ASN A 63 19.56 34.90 -33.77
CA ASN A 63 18.48 33.92 -33.83
C ASN A 63 18.99 32.50 -33.49
N THR A 64 20.16 32.13 -34.02
CA THR A 64 20.76 30.81 -33.77
C THR A 64 21.35 30.70 -32.36
N LEU A 65 21.96 31.77 -31.85
CA LEU A 65 22.75 31.77 -30.62
C LEU A 65 21.94 32.05 -29.35
N LEU A 66 20.88 32.85 -29.42
CA LEU A 66 20.11 33.30 -28.25
C LEU A 66 18.72 32.68 -28.20
N TYR A 67 17.95 32.80 -29.29
CA TYR A 67 16.55 32.38 -29.32
C TYR A 67 16.36 30.88 -29.14
N ARG A 68 17.10 30.06 -29.90
CA ARG A 68 17.03 28.59 -29.79
C ARG A 68 17.40 28.06 -28.39
N PRO A 69 18.53 28.43 -27.78
CA PRO A 69 18.88 27.89 -26.47
C PRO A 69 18.00 28.41 -25.33
N ILE A 70 17.53 29.67 -25.37
CA ILE A 70 16.60 30.19 -24.35
C ILE A 70 15.30 29.37 -24.37
N ARG A 71 14.71 29.17 -25.55
CA ARG A 71 13.48 28.38 -25.67
C ARG A 71 13.66 26.94 -25.18
N LYS A 72 14.82 26.32 -25.48
CA LYS A 72 15.14 24.97 -25.00
C LYS A 72 15.22 24.91 -23.47
N ILE A 73 15.86 25.89 -22.83
CA ILE A 73 16.00 25.93 -21.36
C ILE A 73 14.63 26.17 -20.70
N LEU A 74 13.79 27.04 -21.26
CA LEU A 74 12.43 27.25 -20.76
C LEU A 74 11.57 25.99 -20.89
N ALA A 75 11.63 25.30 -22.03
CA ALA A 75 10.94 24.04 -22.23
C ALA A 75 11.40 22.96 -21.24
N GLN A 76 12.72 22.81 -21.07
CA GLN A 76 13.29 21.86 -20.10
C GLN A 76 12.91 22.18 -18.65
N ARG A 77 12.85 23.46 -18.27
CA ARG A 77 12.39 23.85 -16.93
C ARG A 77 10.91 23.52 -16.73
N LYS A 78 10.07 23.84 -17.72
CA LYS A 78 8.64 23.52 -17.67
C LYS A 78 8.40 22.02 -17.56
N GLU A 79 9.07 21.23 -18.39
CA GLU A 79 8.98 19.76 -18.40
C GLU A 79 9.44 19.14 -17.08
N LYS A 80 10.54 19.63 -16.49
CA LYS A 80 11.00 19.16 -15.18
C LYS A 80 9.99 19.46 -14.07
N ILE A 81 9.42 20.66 -14.05
CA ILE A 81 8.43 21.04 -13.04
C ILE A 81 7.17 20.19 -13.20
N SER A 82 6.63 20.08 -14.41
CA SER A 82 5.45 19.24 -14.66
C SER A 82 5.73 17.75 -14.38
N GLY A 83 6.94 17.28 -14.68
CA GLY A 83 7.34 15.90 -14.40
C GLY A 83 7.44 15.61 -12.90
N LEU A 84 7.94 16.58 -12.11
CA LEU A 84 7.98 16.48 -10.65
C LEU A 84 6.57 16.52 -10.06
N GLU A 85 5.70 17.42 -10.53
CA GLU A 85 4.29 17.48 -10.09
C GLU A 85 3.56 16.16 -10.36
N LEU A 86 3.68 15.61 -11.57
CA LEU A 86 3.09 14.31 -11.91
C LEU A 86 3.66 13.16 -11.07
N SER A 87 4.97 13.18 -10.79
CA SER A 87 5.61 12.15 -9.96
C SER A 87 5.16 12.23 -8.50
N ILE A 88 4.92 13.43 -7.98
CA ILE A 88 4.36 13.64 -6.64
C ILE A 88 2.92 13.11 -6.62
N GLU A 89 2.09 13.51 -7.59
CA GLU A 89 0.69 13.05 -7.66
C GLU A 89 0.58 11.53 -7.78
N SER A 90 1.43 10.89 -8.60
CA SER A 90 1.46 9.43 -8.71
C SER A 90 1.92 8.77 -7.43
N SER A 91 2.95 9.32 -6.76
CA SER A 91 3.47 8.78 -5.51
C SER A 91 2.45 8.89 -4.37
N ASP A 92 1.71 10.01 -4.30
CA ASP A 92 0.65 10.22 -3.33
C ASP A 92 -0.51 9.26 -3.58
N LYS A 93 -0.93 9.07 -4.85
CA LYS A 93 -1.96 8.08 -5.20
C LYS A 93 -1.54 6.66 -4.85
N ASP A 94 -0.29 6.28 -5.15
CA ASP A 94 0.24 4.96 -4.83
C ASP A 94 0.31 4.75 -3.31
N ALA A 95 0.72 5.77 -2.55
CA ALA A 95 0.76 5.71 -1.09
C ALA A 95 -0.64 5.54 -0.50
N LEU A 96 -1.63 6.30 -0.98
CA LEU A 96 -3.03 6.17 -0.56
C LEU A 96 -3.60 4.80 -0.91
N ALA A 97 -3.36 4.30 -2.12
CA ALA A 97 -3.82 2.97 -2.54
C ALA A 97 -3.21 1.85 -1.70
N LYS A 98 -1.92 1.99 -1.32
CA LYS A 98 -1.22 1.04 -0.44
C LYS A 98 -1.80 1.07 0.98
N ASP A 99 -2.06 2.25 1.53
CA ASP A 99 -2.65 2.40 2.86
C ASP A 99 -4.09 1.85 2.89
N GLU A 100 -4.88 2.13 1.86
CA GLU A 100 -6.24 1.60 1.73
C GLU A 100 -6.21 0.06 1.64
N ALA A 101 -5.36 -0.52 0.78
CA ALA A 101 -5.19 -1.96 0.65
C ALA A 101 -4.71 -2.61 1.96
N PHE A 102 -3.79 -1.97 2.68
CA PHE A 102 -3.31 -2.45 3.97
C PHE A 102 -4.41 -2.41 5.03
N SER A 103 -5.15 -1.30 5.11
CA SER A 103 -6.28 -1.15 6.04
C SER A 103 -7.41 -2.14 5.75
N ALA A 104 -7.68 -2.40 4.46
CA ALA A 104 -8.67 -3.37 4.01
C ALA A 104 -8.23 -4.79 4.36
N GLY A 105 -6.97 -5.16 4.08
CA GLY A 105 -6.41 -6.46 4.44
C GLY A 105 -6.40 -6.70 5.96
N LEU A 106 -6.11 -5.67 6.76
CA LEU A 106 -6.15 -5.76 8.22
C LEU A 106 -7.59 -5.96 8.73
N LYS A 107 -8.57 -5.24 8.16
CA LYS A 107 -9.99 -5.43 8.49
C LYS A 107 -10.43 -6.85 8.10
N GLU A 108 -10.08 -7.32 6.91
CA GLU A 108 -10.42 -8.65 6.45
C GLU A 108 -9.82 -9.74 7.35
N ALA A 109 -8.52 -9.65 7.66
CA ALA A 109 -7.84 -10.58 8.57
C ALA A 109 -8.49 -10.60 9.96
N ARG A 110 -8.86 -9.42 10.50
CA ARG A 110 -9.61 -9.35 11.77
C ARG A 110 -10.97 -10.01 11.66
N THR A 111 -11.74 -9.73 10.61
CA THR A 111 -13.06 -10.35 10.43
C THR A 111 -12.97 -11.87 10.28
N LYS A 112 -11.96 -12.38 9.56
CA LYS A 112 -11.68 -13.82 9.45
C LYS A 112 -11.34 -14.42 10.80
N GLY A 113 -10.41 -13.82 11.54
CA GLY A 113 -10.04 -14.27 12.88
C GLY A 113 -11.21 -14.24 13.88
N PHE A 114 -12.08 -13.21 13.83
CA PHE A 114 -13.29 -13.17 14.64
C PHE A 114 -14.28 -14.28 14.26
N LYS A 115 -14.51 -14.52 12.97
CA LYS A 115 -15.38 -15.60 12.49
C LYS A 115 -14.87 -16.99 12.90
N GLU A 116 -13.57 -17.24 12.76
CA GLU A 116 -12.96 -18.51 13.18
C GLU A 116 -13.06 -18.70 14.69
N LYS A 117 -12.76 -17.66 15.47
CA LYS A 117 -12.94 -17.69 16.93
C LYS A 117 -14.39 -17.99 17.31
N GLU A 118 -15.35 -17.30 16.68
CA GLU A 118 -16.77 -17.50 16.96
C GLU A 118 -17.23 -18.92 16.58
N ALA A 119 -16.78 -19.43 15.44
CA ALA A 119 -17.06 -20.81 15.02
C ALA A 119 -16.50 -21.84 16.02
N LEU A 120 -15.27 -21.65 16.50
CA LEU A 120 -14.68 -22.53 17.51
C LEU A 120 -15.42 -22.45 18.85
N VAL A 121 -15.85 -21.27 19.28
CA VAL A 121 -16.64 -21.10 20.51
C VAL A 121 -18.02 -21.76 20.37
N GLN A 122 -18.66 -21.64 19.21
CA GLN A 122 -19.94 -22.31 18.94
C GLN A 122 -19.78 -23.83 18.95
N GLN A 123 -18.76 -24.36 18.27
CA GLN A 123 -18.45 -25.79 18.28
C GLN A 123 -18.19 -26.30 19.70
N ALA A 124 -17.37 -25.60 20.48
CA ALA A 124 -17.10 -25.95 21.87
C ALA A 124 -18.39 -25.93 22.73
N SER A 125 -19.27 -24.94 22.55
CA SER A 125 -20.55 -24.88 23.26
C SER A 125 -21.49 -26.01 22.87
N GLU A 126 -21.51 -26.42 21.60
CA GLU A 126 -22.30 -27.55 21.13
C GLU A 126 -21.77 -28.88 21.68
N GLU A 127 -20.45 -29.07 21.69
CA GLU A 127 -19.80 -30.24 22.29
C GLU A 127 -20.06 -30.32 23.80
N GLU A 128 -19.92 -29.20 24.52
CA GLU A 128 -20.23 -29.11 25.94
C GLU A 128 -21.68 -29.52 26.21
N LYS A 129 -22.64 -28.99 25.43
CA LYS A 129 -24.06 -29.36 25.56
C LYS A 129 -24.30 -30.83 25.29
N LYS A 130 -23.64 -31.43 24.29
CA LYS A 130 -23.73 -32.87 23.99
C LYS A 130 -23.20 -33.70 25.16
N ILE A 131 -22.03 -33.34 25.69
CA ILE A 131 -21.42 -34.05 26.83
C ILE A 131 -22.33 -33.96 28.07
N ILE A 132 -22.88 -32.77 28.36
CA ILE A 132 -23.81 -32.58 29.47
C ILE A 132 -25.09 -33.40 29.26
N ALA A 133 -25.63 -33.44 28.05
CA ALA A 133 -26.81 -34.25 27.73
C ALA A 133 -26.53 -35.75 27.91
N ASP A 134 -25.38 -36.23 27.44
CA ASP A 134 -24.96 -37.63 27.59
C ASP A 134 -24.76 -38.02 29.06
N ILE A 135 -24.13 -37.15 29.87
CA ILE A 135 -23.96 -37.36 31.31
C ILE A 135 -25.32 -37.42 32.00
N ASN A 136 -26.23 -36.50 31.68
CA ASN A 136 -27.58 -36.51 32.26
C ASN A 136 -28.35 -37.78 31.87
N SER A 137 -28.25 -38.23 30.62
CA SER A 137 -28.89 -39.46 30.18
C SER A 137 -28.32 -40.69 30.89
N LYS A 138 -26.99 -40.76 31.06
CA LYS A 138 -26.33 -41.85 31.80
C LYS A 138 -26.72 -41.83 33.28
N ALA A 139 -26.73 -40.67 33.91
CA ALA A 139 -27.15 -40.52 35.30
C ALA A 139 -28.62 -40.92 35.50
N GLN A 140 -29.51 -40.58 34.57
CA GLN A 140 -30.91 -41.01 34.61
C GLN A 140 -31.06 -42.53 34.45
N ALA A 141 -30.30 -43.15 33.54
CA ALA A 141 -30.28 -44.60 33.38
C ALA A 141 -29.75 -45.31 34.64
N GLU A 142 -28.64 -44.83 35.19
CA GLU A 142 -28.04 -45.38 36.41
C GLU A 142 -28.98 -45.23 37.62
N LEU A 143 -29.67 -44.09 37.75
CA LEU A 143 -30.69 -43.92 38.79
C LEU A 143 -31.89 -44.84 38.61
N ALA A 144 -32.29 -45.17 37.38
CA ALA A 144 -33.34 -46.13 37.11
C ALA A 144 -32.90 -47.55 37.50
N ASP A 145 -31.69 -47.96 37.11
CA ASP A 145 -31.10 -49.26 37.45
C ASP A 145 -30.96 -49.45 38.96
N ILE A 146 -30.44 -48.44 39.68
CA ILE A 146 -30.32 -48.46 41.14
C ILE A 146 -31.70 -48.57 41.79
N ARG A 147 -32.71 -47.83 41.30
CA ARG A 147 -34.08 -47.92 41.84
C ARG A 147 -34.67 -49.31 41.66
N ASP A 148 -34.41 -49.97 40.55
CA ASP A 148 -34.90 -51.32 40.30
C ASP A 148 -34.15 -52.36 41.15
N GLN A 149 -32.84 -52.20 41.34
CA GLN A 149 -32.07 -53.01 42.30
C GLN A 149 -32.61 -52.85 43.73
N ILE A 150 -32.85 -51.63 44.20
CA ILE A 150 -33.41 -51.37 45.54
C ILE A 150 -34.80 -52.01 45.70
N LYS A 151 -35.66 -51.97 44.69
CA LYS A 151 -36.97 -52.65 44.75
C LYS A 151 -36.82 -54.16 44.87
N ASN A 152 -35.89 -54.76 44.12
CA ASN A 152 -35.62 -56.19 44.17
C ASN A 152 -35.06 -56.58 45.54
N GLU A 153 -34.05 -55.86 46.04
CA GLU A 153 -33.49 -56.06 47.38
C GLU A 153 -34.53 -55.90 48.49
N ALA A 154 -35.39 -54.89 48.40
CA ALA A 154 -36.48 -54.68 49.36
C ALA A 154 -37.52 -55.82 49.31
N THR A 155 -37.75 -56.43 48.15
CA THR A 155 -38.64 -57.58 48.00
C THR A 155 -38.00 -58.83 48.63
N VAL A 156 -36.74 -59.11 48.31
CA VAL A 156 -35.97 -60.22 48.90
C VAL A 156 -35.88 -60.08 50.42
N ALA A 157 -35.58 -58.89 50.92
CA ALA A 157 -35.53 -58.62 52.36
C ALA A 157 -36.90 -58.84 53.02
N ARG A 158 -38.00 -58.39 52.40
CA ARG A 158 -39.37 -58.66 52.90
C ARG A 158 -39.69 -60.16 52.97
N GLU A 159 -39.33 -60.92 51.95
CA GLU A 159 -39.53 -62.37 51.92
C GLU A 159 -38.70 -63.08 53.00
N SER A 160 -37.45 -62.66 53.22
CA SER A 160 -36.60 -63.18 54.29
C SER A 160 -37.18 -62.86 55.67
N LEU A 161 -37.62 -61.61 55.89
CA LEU A 161 -38.26 -61.21 57.14
C LEU A 161 -39.54 -62.01 57.40
N GLN A 162 -40.39 -62.26 56.39
CA GLN A 162 -41.59 -63.07 56.57
C GLN A 162 -41.28 -64.48 57.09
N LYS A 163 -40.19 -65.12 56.63
CA LYS A 163 -39.76 -66.42 57.14
C LYS A 163 -39.27 -66.33 58.59
N GLU A 164 -38.60 -65.25 58.96
CA GLU A 164 -38.12 -65.03 60.32
C GLU A 164 -39.20 -64.56 61.29
N VAL A 165 -40.29 -63.96 60.80
CA VAL A 165 -41.42 -63.47 61.60
C VAL A 165 -42.05 -64.60 62.42
N ASP A 166 -42.21 -65.80 61.87
CA ASP A 166 -42.75 -66.95 62.63
C ASP A 166 -41.81 -67.37 63.77
N SER A 167 -40.50 -67.28 63.53
CA SER A 167 -39.45 -67.50 64.54
C SER A 167 -39.49 -66.42 65.63
N PHE A 168 -39.57 -65.15 65.25
CA PHE A 168 -39.65 -64.04 66.20
C PHE A 168 -40.95 -64.06 67.00
N ALA A 169 -42.08 -64.41 66.39
CA ALA A 169 -43.35 -64.59 67.07
C ALA A 169 -43.27 -65.71 68.12
N SER A 170 -42.66 -66.84 67.77
CA SER A 170 -42.44 -67.96 68.70
C SER A 170 -41.54 -67.55 69.88
N GLN A 171 -40.46 -66.82 69.62
CA GLN A 171 -39.56 -66.31 70.67
C GLN A 171 -40.25 -65.30 71.60
N ILE A 172 -41.09 -64.40 71.06
CA ILE A 172 -41.87 -63.45 71.85
C ILE A 172 -42.91 -64.18 72.71
N CYS A 173 -43.65 -65.13 72.14
CA CYS A 173 -44.60 -65.96 72.88
C CYS A 173 -43.89 -66.74 74.00
N GLN A 174 -42.72 -67.29 73.75
CA GLN A 174 -41.91 -67.99 74.76
C GLN A 174 -41.47 -67.06 75.90
N LYS A 175 -41.06 -65.81 75.59
CA LYS A 175 -40.67 -64.81 76.59
C LYS A 175 -41.85 -64.31 77.43
N ILE A 176 -43.04 -64.15 76.84
CA ILE A 176 -44.24 -63.66 77.52
C ILE A 176 -44.92 -64.76 78.35
N LEU A 177 -45.00 -65.99 77.83
CA LEU A 177 -45.71 -67.10 78.50
C LEU A 177 -44.85 -67.85 79.52
N GLY A 178 -43.56 -67.54 79.65
CA GLY A 178 -42.70 -68.03 80.73
C GLY A 178 -42.48 -69.55 80.77
N ARG A 179 -42.97 -70.29 79.78
CA ARG A 179 -42.75 -71.73 79.64
C ARG A 179 -42.47 -72.04 78.17
N ALA A 180 -41.37 -72.75 77.94
CA ALA A 180 -40.97 -73.21 76.62
C ALA A 180 -42.06 -74.10 76.02
N VAL A 181 -42.51 -73.73 74.82
CA VAL A 181 -43.19 -74.61 73.88
C VAL A 181 -42.26 -74.72 72.68
#